data_AF-A0A7C6JET5-F1
#
_entry.id   AF-A0A7C6JET5-F1
#
_cell.length_a   1.000
_cell.length_b   1.000
_cell.length_c   1.000
_cell.angle_alpha   90.00
_cell.angle_beta   90.00
_cell.angle_gamma   90.00
#
_symmetry.space_group_name_H-M   'P 1'
#
loop_
_entity.id
_entity.type
_entity.pdbx_description
1 polymer ?
#
loop_
_entity_poly.entity_id
_entity_poly.type
_entity_poly.pdbx_seq_one_letter_code
_entity_poly.pdbx_strand_id
1 'polypeptide(L)' 'MLIIDRFEGDMAIIECEDKMIEIPVKYLPATAKEGDVLKLVIDKEKTDERKERIQKLADSLFE' A
#
# COMPACT_ATOMS: atom_id res chain seq x y z
N MET A 1 13.12 3.89 -7.90
CA MET A 1 12.90 2.47 -7.53
C MET A 1 12.58 2.45 -6.04
N LEU A 2 11.73 1.53 -5.57
CA LEU A 2 11.44 1.38 -4.14
C LEU A 2 12.25 0.21 -3.61
N ILE A 3 13.18 0.44 -2.70
CA ILE A 3 14.08 -0.59 -2.18
C ILE A 3 14.00 -0.56 -0.66
N ILE A 4 13.83 -1.71 -0.03
CA ILE A 4 13.90 -1.77 1.44
C ILE A 4 15.35 -1.57 1.85
N ASP A 5 15.66 -0.46 2.52
CA ASP A 5 17.01 -0.17 3.04
C ASP A 5 17.25 -0.95 4.34
N ARG A 6 16.38 -0.75 5.34
CA ARG A 6 16.47 -1.40 6.65
C ARG A 6 15.13 -1.54 7.36
N PHE A 7 15.08 -2.42 8.36
CA PHE A 7 13.97 -2.48 9.32
C PHE A 7 14.35 -1.85 10.66
N GLU A 8 13.50 -0.93 11.15
CA GLU A 8 13.61 -0.30 12.46
C GLU A 8 12.40 -0.69 13.32
N GLY A 9 12.54 -1.81 14.04
CA GLY A 9 11.45 -2.37 14.84
C GLY A 9 10.25 -2.77 13.99
N ASP A 10 9.10 -2.11 14.20
CA ASP A 10 7.86 -2.35 13.44
C ASP A 10 7.74 -1.48 12.18
N MET A 11 8.78 -0.71 11.83
CA MET A 11 8.85 0.14 10.65
C MET A 11 9.91 -0.37 9.66
N ALA A 12 9.65 -0.21 8.37
CA ALA A 12 10.59 -0.44 7.30
C ALA A 12 10.95 0.88 6.61
N ILE A 13 12.23 1.12 6.42
CA ILE A 13 12.77 2.28 5.69
C ILE A 13 12.93 1.87 4.24
N ILE A 14 12.24 2.58 3.34
CA ILE A 14 12.26 2.32 1.91
C ILE A 14 12.93 3.51 1.22
N GLU A 15 14.01 3.23 0.50
CA GLU A 15 14.64 4.18 -0.40
C GLU A 15 13.79 4.33 -1.67
N CYS A 16 13.43 5.57 -1.98
CA CYS A 16 12.63 5.96 -3.13
C CYS A 16 13.27 7.16 -3.82
N GLU A 17 14.13 6.89 -4.80
CA GLU A 17 14.90 7.94 -5.49
C GLU A 17 15.69 8.78 -4.48
N ASP A 18 15.44 10.09 -4.37
CA ASP A 18 16.13 10.99 -3.43
C ASP A 18 15.42 11.10 -2.07
N LYS A 19 14.49 10.20 -1.74
CA LYS A 19 13.70 10.25 -0.50
C LYS A 19 13.68 8.91 0.21
N MET A 20 13.61 8.95 1.54
CA MET A 20 13.30 7.79 2.36
C MET A 20 11.83 7.84 2.80
N ILE A 21 11.16 6.70 2.77
CA ILE A 21 9.77 6.53 3.17
C ILE A 21 9.72 5.49 4.28
N GLU A 22 9.02 5.80 5.36
CA GLU A 22 8.78 4.87 6.46
C GLU A 22 7.43 4.19 6.27
N ILE A 23 7.42 2.86 6.19
CA ILE A 23 6.20 2.06 6.07
C ILE A 23 6.17 1.02 7.19
N PRO A 24 5.07 0.90 7.96
CA PRO A 24 4.93 -0.17 8.94
C PRO A 24 5.09 -1.56 8.32
N VAL A 25 5.87 -2.44 8.94
CA VAL A 25 6.20 -3.78 8.45
C VAL A 25 4.96 -4.61 8.16
N LYS A 26 3.87 -4.39 8.90
CA LYS A 26 2.56 -5.04 8.68
C LYS A 26 1.95 -4.81 7.29
N TYR A 27 2.37 -3.78 6.56
CA TYR A 27 1.90 -3.50 5.21
C TYR A 27 2.81 -4.10 4.13
N LEU A 28 3.97 -4.63 4.51
CA LEU A 28 4.89 -5.32 3.62
C LEU A 28 4.55 -6.81 3.55
N PRO A 29 4.96 -7.48 2.45
CA PRO A 29 4.89 -8.94 2.38
C PRO A 29 5.71 -9.57 3.51
N ALA A 30 5.19 -10.64 4.12
CA ALA A 30 5.92 -11.36 5.18
C ALA A 30 7.26 -11.95 4.72
N THR A 31 7.48 -12.05 3.41
CA THR A 31 8.72 -12.53 2.80
C THR A 31 9.74 -11.42 2.52
N ALA A 32 9.38 -10.15 2.73
CA ALA A 32 10.21 -9.00 2.39
C ALA A 32 11.44 -8.89 3.29
N LYS A 33 12.59 -8.56 2.69
CA LYS A 33 13.89 -8.42 3.37
C LYS A 33 14.60 -7.15 2.92
N GLU A 34 15.63 -6.76 3.67
CA GLU A 34 16.53 -5.67 3.31
C GLU A 34 17.17 -5.96 1.94
N GLY A 35 17.18 -4.95 1.07
CA GLY A 35 17.60 -5.05 -0.33
C GLY A 35 16.50 -5.49 -1.33
N ASP A 36 15.32 -5.91 -0.87
CA ASP A 36 14.23 -6.25 -1.79
C ASP A 36 13.68 -5.01 -2.51
N VAL A 37 13.39 -5.17 -3.80
CA VAL A 37 12.80 -4.12 -4.64
C VAL A 37 11.29 -4.28 -4.66
N LEU A 38 10.57 -3.23 -4.24
CA LEU A 38 9.13 -3.17 -4.18
C LEU A 38 8.53 -2.57 -5.46
N LYS A 39 7.32 -3.04 -5.81
CA LYS A 39 6.51 -2.48 -6.88
C LYS A 39 5.14 -2.09 -6.33
N LEU A 40 4.81 -0.81 -6.37
CA LEU A 40 3.46 -0.34 -6.06
C LEU A 40 2.58 -0.43 -7.31
N VAL A 41 1.41 -1.02 -7.14
CA VAL A 41 0.40 -1.16 -8.20
C VAL A 41 -0.95 -0.68 -7.68
N ILE A 42 -1.73 -0.06 -8.57
CA ILE A 42 -3.11 0.31 -8.25
C ILE A 42 -3.98 -0.92 -8.51
N ASP A 43 -4.67 -1.37 -7.47
CA ASP A 43 -5.71 -2.39 -7.58
C ASP A 43 -7.01 -1.73 -8.08
N LYS A 44 -7.21 -1.76 -9.40
CA LYS A 44 -8.40 -1.17 -10.02
C LYS A 44 -9.67 -1.92 -9.65
N GLU A 45 -9.61 -3.25 -9.54
CA GLU A 45 -10.77 -4.07 -9.20
C GLU A 45 -11.34 -3.69 -7.84
N LYS A 46 -10.50 -3.66 -6.79
CA LYS A 46 -10.97 -3.21 -5.46
C LYS A 46 -11.39 -1.74 -5.43
N THR A 47 -10.78 -0.91 -6.27
CA THR A 47 -11.17 0.51 -6.38
C THR A 47 -12.59 0.63 -6.95
N ASP A 48 -12.92 -0.14 -7.99
CA ASP A 48 -14.25 -0.19 -8.59
C ASP A 48 -15.27 -0.83 -7.64
N GLU A 49 -14.94 -1.93 -6.96
CA GLU A 49 -15.82 -2.54 -5.93
C GLU A 49 -16.17 -1.54 -4.82
N ARG A 50 -15.19 -0.74 -4.38
CA ARG A 50 -15.42 0.31 -3.38
C ARG A 50 -16.35 1.40 -3.91
N LYS A 51 -16.20 1.78 -5.19
CA LYS A 51 -17.05 2.77 -5.84
C LYS A 51 -18.48 2.27 -5.96
N GLU A 52 -18.68 1.03 -6.39
CA GLU A 52 -20.00 0.40 -6.47
C GLU A 52 -20.68 0.32 -5.10
N ARG A 53 -19.93 -0.04 -4.05
CA ARG A 53 -20.48 -0.09 -2.69
C ARG A 53 -20.95 1.28 -2.20
N ILE A 54 -20.19 2.34 -2.49
CA ILE A 54 -20.57 3.72 -2.14
C ILE A 54 -21.81 4.14 -2.93
N GLN A 55 -21.88 3.80 -4.22
CA GLN A 55 -23.03 4.09 -5.06
C GLN A 55 -24.30 3.43 -4.52
N LYS A 56 -24.24 2.13 -4.19
CA LYS A 56 -25.37 1.40 -3.58
C LYS A 56 -25.85 2.02 -2.27
N LEU A 57 -24.92 2.49 -1.42
CA LEU A 57 -25.28 3.19 -0.19
C LEU A 57 -25.96 4.53 -0.47
N ALA A 58 -25.47 5.28 -1.45
CA ALA A 58 -26.09 6.53 -1.87
C ALA A 58 -27.51 6.30 -2.41
N ASP A 59 -27.69 5.32 -3.31
CA ASP A 59 -29.00 5.00 -3.88
C ASP A 59 -30.01 4.60 -2.80
N SER A 60 -29.59 3.85 -1.77
CA SER A 60 -30.46 3.47 -0.64
C SER A 60 -30.92 4.63 0.25
N LEU A 61 -30.34 5.82 0.13
CA LEU A 61 -30.74 7.02 0.87
C LEU A 61 -31.76 7.89 0.12
N PHE A 62 -31.92 7.66 -1.19
CA PHE A 62 -32.85 8.42 -2.05
C PHE A 62 -34.11 7.60 -2.41
N GLU A 63 -34.26 6.41 -1.83
CA GLU A 63 -35.44 5.53 -1.89
C GLU A 63 -36.21 5.58 -0.56
#